data_AF-A0A1M3I669-F1
#
_entry.id   AF-A0A1M3I669-F1
#
_cell.length_a   1.000
_cell.length_b   1.000
_cell.length_c   1.000
_cell.angle_alpha   90.00
_cell.angle_beta   90.00
_cell.angle_gamma   90.00
#
_symmetry.space_group_name_H-M   'P 1'
#
loop_
_entity.id
_entity.type
_entity.pdbx_description
1 polymer ?
#
loop_
_entity_poly.entity_id
_entity_poly.type
_entity_poly.pdbx_seq_one_letter_code
_entity_poly.pdbx_strand_id
1 'polypeptide(L)'
;MPQDEGRQQDAGTSSLFDDLATLIEDGRTYADAEIAYQKTRAAYVGQQAKGLFIAGSIAVLLVVLAIVALVLGALLALTPLVGAIGATAIIFGVLLVTSFILVRIAQAKAKAMMRAFGSNAEDDDTDGGEWE
;
A
#
# COMPACT_ATOMS: atom_id res chain seq x y z
N MET A 1 -61.93 -40.25 -14.84
CA MET A 1 -60.50 -39.97 -15.08
C MET A 1 -60.38 -39.44 -16.50
N PRO A 2 -60.05 -38.15 -16.67
CA PRO A 2 -58.68 -37.81 -17.07
C PRO A 2 -58.08 -36.64 -16.26
N GLN A 3 -56.75 -36.63 -16.25
CA GLN A 3 -55.86 -35.87 -15.40
C GLN A 3 -55.62 -34.48 -16.01
N ASP A 4 -55.81 -33.43 -15.21
CA ASP A 4 -55.44 -32.04 -15.56
C ASP A 4 -54.03 -31.79 -14.98
N GLU A 5 -53.05 -32.53 -15.52
CA GLU A 5 -51.62 -32.41 -15.20
C GLU A 5 -50.98 -31.49 -16.24
N GLY A 6 -50.75 -30.22 -15.92
CA GLY A 6 -50.06 -29.33 -16.87
C GLY A 6 -49.79 -27.88 -16.49
N ARG A 7 -50.16 -27.39 -15.30
CA ARG A 7 -50.03 -25.94 -14.97
C ARG A 7 -49.22 -25.55 -13.75
N GLN A 8 -48.52 -26.49 -13.09
CA GLN A 8 -47.76 -26.19 -11.87
C GLN A 8 -46.23 -26.08 -12.06
N GLN A 9 -45.70 -26.30 -13.26
CA GLN A 9 -44.24 -26.31 -13.49
C GLN A 9 -43.64 -24.94 -13.88
N ASP A 10 -44.46 -23.99 -14.37
CA ASP A 10 -43.98 -22.67 -14.81
C ASP A 10 -43.95 -21.59 -13.72
N ALA A 11 -44.76 -21.74 -12.66
CA ALA A 11 -44.85 -20.73 -11.59
C ALA A 11 -43.65 -20.78 -10.61
N GLY A 12 -43.11 -21.97 -10.33
CA GLY A 12 -42.00 -22.14 -9.39
C GLY A 12 -40.65 -21.75 -9.98
N THR A 13 -40.43 -22.00 -11.27
CA THR A 13 -39.19 -21.61 -11.95
C THR A 13 -39.09 -20.09 -12.09
N SER A 14 -40.17 -19.43 -12.53
CA SER A 14 -40.23 -17.96 -12.61
C SER A 14 -40.00 -17.29 -11.25
N SER A 15 -40.55 -17.86 -10.16
CA SER A 15 -40.41 -17.29 -8.80
C SER A 15 -38.96 -17.29 -8.32
N LEU A 16 -38.19 -18.36 -8.55
CA LEU A 16 -36.79 -18.42 -8.13
C LEU A 16 -35.89 -17.51 -8.96
N PHE A 17 -36.21 -17.33 -10.24
CA PHE A 17 -35.53 -16.34 -11.07
C PHE A 17 -35.83 -14.91 -10.61
N ASP A 18 -37.06 -14.64 -10.15
CA ASP A 18 -37.47 -13.33 -9.60
C ASP A 18 -36.82 -13.07 -8.23
N ASP A 19 -36.74 -14.08 -7.38
CA ASP A 19 -36.05 -14.00 -6.08
C ASP A 19 -34.53 -13.79 -6.27
N LEU A 20 -33.92 -14.45 -7.26
CA LEU A 20 -32.52 -14.26 -7.60
C LEU A 20 -32.25 -12.87 -8.20
N ALA A 21 -33.16 -12.38 -9.05
CA ALA A 21 -33.08 -11.02 -9.58
C ALA A 21 -33.16 -9.99 -8.44
N THR A 22 -34.04 -10.21 -7.47
CA THR A 22 -34.19 -9.35 -6.28
C THR A 22 -32.94 -9.40 -5.38
N LEU A 23 -32.38 -10.58 -5.14
CA LEU A 23 -31.12 -10.75 -4.39
C LEU A 23 -29.92 -10.08 -5.09
N ILE A 24 -29.87 -10.12 -6.42
CA ILE A 24 -28.84 -9.44 -7.21
C ILE A 24 -29.01 -7.92 -7.14
N GLU A 25 -30.23 -7.41 -7.23
CA GLU A 25 -30.54 -5.98 -7.11
C GLU A 25 -30.19 -5.44 -5.71
N ASP A 26 -30.52 -6.20 -4.66
CA ASP A 26 -30.20 -5.88 -3.26
C ASP A 26 -28.70 -5.97 -2.99
N GLY A 27 -28.02 -7.00 -3.52
CA GLY A 27 -26.57 -7.18 -3.42
C GLY A 27 -25.79 -6.08 -4.14
N ARG A 28 -26.30 -5.58 -5.27
CA ARG A 28 -25.72 -4.45 -6.00
C ARG A 28 -25.83 -3.15 -5.21
N THR A 29 -26.99 -2.91 -4.60
CA THR A 29 -27.22 -1.73 -3.76
C THR A 29 -26.33 -1.74 -2.51
N TYR A 30 -26.12 -2.91 -1.91
CA TYR A 30 -25.20 -3.09 -0.79
C TYR A 30 -23.73 -2.89 -1.19
N ALA A 31 -23.31 -3.41 -2.35
CA ALA A 31 -21.97 -3.22 -2.89
C ALA A 31 -21.69 -1.74 -3.22
N ASP A 32 -22.65 -1.04 -3.81
CA ASP A 32 -22.53 0.39 -4.13
C ASP A 32 -22.39 1.25 -2.84
N ALA A 33 -23.04 0.85 -1.75
CA ALA A 33 -22.91 1.50 -0.45
C ALA A 33 -21.51 1.31 0.18
N GLU A 34 -20.95 0.10 0.11
CA GLU A 34 -19.63 -0.19 0.65
C GLU A 34 -18.50 0.47 -0.17
N ILE A 35 -18.65 0.50 -1.50
CA ILE A 35 -17.75 1.23 -2.41
C ILE A 35 -17.77 2.73 -2.08
N ALA A 36 -18.94 3.32 -1.84
CA ALA A 36 -19.06 4.72 -1.44
C ALA A 36 -18.41 5.00 -0.09
N TYR A 37 -18.50 4.07 0.86
CA TYR A 37 -17.86 4.19 2.18
C TYR A 37 -16.32 4.13 2.08
N GLN A 38 -15.78 3.17 1.34
CA GLN A 38 -14.34 3.05 1.10
C GLN A 38 -13.78 4.22 0.28
N LYS A 39 -14.54 4.73 -0.70
CA LYS A 39 -14.19 5.92 -1.47
C LYS A 39 -14.11 7.17 -0.61
N THR A 40 -15.00 7.31 0.38
CA THR A 40 -15.01 8.44 1.31
C THR A 40 -13.81 8.38 2.27
N ARG A 41 -13.50 7.19 2.79
CA ARG A 41 -12.30 6.99 3.64
C ARG A 41 -11.01 7.23 2.85
N ALA A 42 -10.94 6.74 1.61
CA ALA A 42 -9.82 6.99 0.70
C ALA A 42 -9.67 8.49 0.33
N ALA A 43 -10.78 9.18 0.07
CA ALA A 43 -10.77 10.62 -0.23
C ALA A 43 -10.32 11.46 0.97
N TYR A 44 -10.77 11.12 2.18
CA TYR A 44 -10.35 11.80 3.42
C TYR A 44 -8.85 11.61 3.71
N VAL A 45 -8.32 10.39 3.52
CA VAL A 45 -6.88 10.12 3.60
C VAL A 45 -6.12 10.87 2.51
N GLY A 46 -6.65 10.92 1.28
CA GLY A 46 -6.05 11.65 0.16
C GLY A 46 -5.95 13.17 0.39
N GLN A 47 -6.95 13.77 1.06
CA GLN A 47 -6.94 15.19 1.39
C GLN A 47 -5.83 15.54 2.39
N GLN A 48 -5.65 14.72 3.43
CA GLN A 48 -4.58 14.88 4.42
C GLN A 48 -3.20 14.55 3.83
N ALA A 49 -3.15 13.59 2.90
CA ALA A 49 -1.93 13.25 2.20
C ALA A 49 -1.35 14.46 1.46
N LYS A 50 -2.17 15.37 0.91
CA LYS A 50 -1.66 16.56 0.20
C LYS A 50 -0.75 17.44 1.07
N GLY A 51 -1.13 17.70 2.31
CA GLY A 51 -0.30 18.49 3.25
C GLY A 51 1.01 17.78 3.58
N LEU A 52 0.93 16.47 3.83
CA LEU A 52 2.10 15.62 4.08
C LEU A 52 3.01 15.52 2.86
N PHE A 53 2.46 15.44 1.65
CA PHE A 53 3.21 15.43 0.40
C PHE A 53 3.95 16.74 0.18
N ILE A 54 3.30 17.90 0.39
CA ILE A 54 3.95 19.21 0.25
C ILE A 54 5.08 19.37 1.29
N ALA A 55 4.77 19.14 2.57
CA ALA A 55 5.78 19.24 3.63
C ALA A 55 6.93 18.24 3.41
N GLY A 56 6.61 16.99 3.04
CA GLY A 56 7.58 15.95 2.74
C GLY A 56 8.47 16.29 1.54
N SER A 57 7.90 16.84 0.46
CA SER A 57 8.68 17.25 -0.72
C SER A 57 9.59 18.44 -0.43
N ILE A 58 9.13 19.44 0.35
CA ILE A 58 10.00 20.53 0.83
C ILE A 58 11.13 19.99 1.69
N ALA A 59 10.84 19.06 2.61
CA ALA A 59 11.87 18.44 3.45
C ALA A 59 12.91 17.69 2.61
N VAL A 60 12.48 16.90 1.62
CA VAL A 60 13.38 16.20 0.69
C VAL A 60 14.25 17.19 -0.08
N LEU A 61 13.67 18.28 -0.61
CA LEU A 61 14.41 19.32 -1.31
C LEU A 61 15.49 19.95 -0.40
N LEU A 62 15.15 20.29 0.84
CA LEU A 62 16.10 20.85 1.80
C LEU A 62 17.23 19.87 2.13
N VAL A 63 16.94 18.56 2.26
CA VAL A 63 17.97 17.54 2.45
C VAL A 63 18.92 17.47 1.25
N VAL A 64 18.40 17.53 0.02
CA VAL A 64 19.24 17.57 -1.18
C VAL A 64 20.16 18.80 -1.18
N LEU A 65 19.61 19.98 -0.87
CA LEU A 65 20.40 21.21 -0.78
C LEU A 65 21.48 21.12 0.33
N ALA A 66 21.13 20.55 1.48
CA ALA A 66 22.06 20.34 2.58
C ALA A 66 23.19 19.37 2.21
N ILE A 67 22.88 18.27 1.49
CA ILE A 67 23.90 17.32 1.01
C ILE A 67 24.84 18.01 0.02
N VAL A 68 24.32 18.82 -0.91
CA VAL A 68 25.17 19.58 -1.84
C VAL A 68 26.09 20.54 -1.08
N ALA A 69 25.54 21.32 -0.14
CA ALA A 69 26.33 22.24 0.68
C ALA A 69 27.39 21.50 1.53
N LEU A 70 27.06 20.34 2.09
CA LEU A 70 27.98 19.47 2.83
C LEU A 70 29.13 18.99 1.93
N VAL A 71 28.83 18.53 0.71
CA VAL A 71 29.85 18.08 -0.26
C VAL A 71 30.77 19.24 -0.63
N LEU A 72 30.22 20.43 -0.89
CA LEU A 72 31.03 21.61 -1.22
C LEU A 72 31.92 22.04 -0.05
N GLY A 73 31.37 22.09 1.17
CA GLY A 73 32.13 22.42 2.39
C GLY A 73 33.24 21.40 2.66
N ALA A 74 32.94 20.11 2.51
CA ALA A 74 33.92 19.03 2.65
C ALA A 74 35.02 19.11 1.57
N LEU A 75 34.66 19.36 0.31
CA LEU A 75 35.64 19.55 -0.77
C LEU A 75 36.58 20.71 -0.46
N LEU A 76 36.04 21.88 -0.06
CA LEU A 76 36.87 23.04 0.30
C LEU A 76 37.81 22.75 1.49
N ALA A 77 37.34 21.98 2.47
CA ALA A 77 38.14 21.61 3.64
C ALA A 77 39.22 20.56 3.34
N LEU A 78 38.91 19.56 2.51
CA LEU A 78 39.78 18.39 2.28
C LEU A 78 40.75 18.57 1.11
N THR A 79 40.37 19.36 0.10
CA THR A 79 41.23 19.63 -1.07
C THR A 79 42.63 20.12 -0.70
N PRO A 80 42.83 21.07 0.24
CA PRO A 80 44.19 21.50 0.60
C PRO A 80 45.01 20.44 1.35
N LEU A 81 44.38 19.41 1.92
CA LEU A 81 45.06 18.34 2.67
C LEU A 81 45.47 17.16 1.77
N VAL A 82 44.60 16.74 0.87
CA VAL A 82 44.77 15.49 0.08
C VAL A 82 44.69 15.69 -1.43
N GLY A 83 44.51 16.94 -1.90
CA GLY A 83 44.28 17.27 -3.30
C GLY A 83 42.85 16.97 -3.76
N ALA A 84 42.49 17.50 -4.93
CA ALA A 84 41.12 17.44 -5.45
C ALA A 84 40.65 16.00 -5.76
N ILE A 85 41.52 15.17 -6.36
CA ILE A 85 41.20 13.77 -6.68
C ILE A 85 41.01 12.96 -5.39
N GLY A 86 41.92 13.10 -4.42
CA GLY A 86 41.84 12.43 -3.13
C GLY A 86 40.58 12.81 -2.36
N ALA A 87 40.26 14.10 -2.30
CA ALA A 87 39.05 14.60 -1.65
C ALA A 87 37.78 14.04 -2.29
N THR A 88 37.71 14.03 -3.62
CA THR A 88 36.55 13.50 -4.36
C THR A 88 36.37 12.00 -4.11
N ALA A 89 37.46 11.22 -4.14
CA ALA A 89 37.42 9.77 -3.89
C ALA A 89 36.93 9.45 -2.47
N ILE A 90 37.40 10.20 -1.46
CA ILE A 90 36.98 10.02 -0.06
C ILE A 90 35.49 10.33 0.11
N ILE A 91 35.04 11.51 -0.34
CA ILE A 91 33.65 11.95 -0.18
C ILE A 91 32.71 10.99 -0.91
N PHE A 92 33.05 10.59 -2.13
CA PHE A 92 32.28 9.62 -2.89
C PHE A 92 32.19 8.27 -2.17
N GLY A 93 33.31 7.77 -1.63
CA GLY A 93 33.33 6.53 -0.85
C GLY A 93 32.43 6.59 0.39
N VAL A 94 32.49 7.69 1.16
CA VAL A 94 31.64 7.89 2.33
C VAL A 94 30.15 7.93 1.96
N LEU A 95 29.78 8.64 0.89
CA LEU A 95 28.41 8.70 0.42
C LEU A 95 27.89 7.34 -0.04
N LEU A 96 28.70 6.55 -0.76
CA LEU A 96 28.32 5.20 -1.19
C LEU A 96 28.11 4.27 -0.01
N VAL A 97 29.02 4.25 0.96
CA VAL A 97 28.89 3.40 2.16
C VAL A 97 27.66 3.79 2.96
N THR A 98 27.44 5.09 3.17
CA THR A 98 26.27 5.60 3.88
C THR A 98 24.97 5.23 3.15
N SER A 99 24.91 5.44 1.84
CA SER A 99 23.77 5.08 1.00
C SER A 99 23.46 3.59 1.07
N PHE A 100 24.49 2.74 0.96
CA PHE A 100 24.34 1.29 1.05
C PHE A 100 23.73 0.86 2.39
N ILE A 101 24.21 1.41 3.51
CA ILE A 101 23.66 1.12 4.85
C ILE A 101 22.20 1.54 4.94
N LEU A 102 21.85 2.74 4.47
CA LEU A 102 20.48 3.26 4.50
C LEU A 102 19.51 2.38 3.69
N VAL A 103 19.92 1.95 2.49
CA VAL A 103 19.11 1.04 1.65
C VAL A 103 18.85 -0.27 2.38
N ARG A 104 19.85 -0.85 3.04
CA ARG A 104 19.71 -2.11 3.76
C ARG A 104 18.76 -1.98 4.95
N ILE A 105 18.82 -0.86 5.68
CA ILE A 105 17.89 -0.56 6.78
C ILE A 105 16.46 -0.40 6.24
N ALA A 106 16.28 0.35 5.15
CA ALA A 106 14.98 0.56 4.53
C ALA A 106 14.34 -0.77 4.07
N GLN A 107 15.13 -1.64 3.42
CA GLN A 107 14.68 -2.98 3.03
C GLN A 107 14.28 -3.84 4.23
N ALA A 108 15.04 -3.80 5.33
CA ALA A 108 14.73 -4.54 6.54
C ALA A 108 13.40 -4.08 7.15
N LYS A 109 13.17 -2.76 7.21
CA LYS A 109 11.91 -2.18 7.70
C LYS A 109 10.73 -2.50 6.80
N ALA A 110 10.90 -2.42 5.49
CA ALA A 110 9.86 -2.78 4.52
C ALA A 110 9.48 -4.27 4.65
N LYS A 111 10.47 -5.16 4.76
CA LYS A 111 10.21 -6.60 4.96
C LYS A 111 9.49 -6.88 6.27
N ALA A 112 9.86 -6.20 7.36
CA ALA A 112 9.18 -6.36 8.65
C ALA A 112 7.70 -5.93 8.57
N MET A 113 7.43 -4.80 7.90
CA MET A 113 6.06 -4.32 7.68
C MET A 113 5.24 -5.31 6.85
N MET A 114 5.80 -5.82 5.74
CA MET A 114 5.10 -6.82 4.90
C MET A 114 4.82 -8.13 5.65
N ARG A 115 5.74 -8.58 6.51
CA ARG A 115 5.53 -9.79 7.32
C ARG A 115 4.40 -9.62 8.34
N ALA A 116 4.28 -8.46 8.97
CA ALA A 116 3.19 -8.19 9.92
C ALA A 116 1.81 -8.15 9.24
N PHE A 117 1.74 -7.74 7.97
CA PHE A 117 0.50 -7.83 7.19
C PHE A 117 0.22 -9.25 6.67
N GLY A 118 1.27 -10.04 6.38
CA GLY A 118 1.12 -11.42 5.92
C GLY A 118 0.73 -12.41 7.02
N SER A 119 1.32 -12.30 8.21
CA SER A 119 1.01 -13.23 9.32
C SER A 119 -0.44 -13.13 9.81
N ASN A 120 -1.06 -11.95 9.72
CA ASN A 120 -2.47 -11.78 10.07
C ASN A 120 -3.45 -12.50 9.12
N ALA A 121 -2.98 -13.02 7.97
CA ALA A 121 -3.80 -13.76 7.02
C ALA A 121 -3.68 -15.30 7.18
N GLU A 122 -2.66 -15.80 7.88
CA GLU A 122 -2.41 -17.25 8.05
C GLU A 122 -2.91 -17.79 9.40
N ASP A 123 -3.10 -16.93 10.42
CA ASP A 123 -3.63 -17.33 11.72
C ASP A 123 -5.18 -17.50 11.73
N ASP A 124 -5.89 -17.06 10.70
CA ASP A 124 -7.38 -17.19 10.61
C ASP A 124 -7.83 -18.54 10.01
N ASP A 125 -6.94 -19.26 9.31
CA ASP A 125 -7.27 -20.53 8.62
C ASP A 125 -6.95 -21.80 9.44
N THR A 126 -6.29 -21.68 10.60
CA THR A 126 -5.78 -22.85 11.37
C THR A 126 -6.54 -23.19 12.66
N ASP A 127 -7.55 -22.41 13.07
CA ASP A 127 -8.28 -22.60 14.34
C ASP A 127 -9.70 -23.21 14.16
N GLY A 128 -9.96 -23.88 13.03
CA GLY A 128 -11.29 -24.40 12.67
C GLY A 128 -11.47 -25.92 12.71
N GLY A 129 -10.48 -26.70 13.15
CA GLY A 129 -10.40 -28.13 12.78
C GLY A 129 -10.21 -29.18 13.87
N GLU A 130 -10.14 -28.82 15.16
CA GLU A 130 -9.98 -29.81 16.23
C GLU A 130 -11.19 -29.83 17.17
N TRP A 131 -12.21 -30.58 16.78
CA TRP A 131 -13.21 -31.12 17.70
C TRP A 131 -13.14 -32.66 17.59
N GLU A 132 -12.28 -33.26 18.43
CA GLU A 132 -12.35 -34.70 18.78
C GLU A 132 -13.43 -34.95 19.84
#